data_AF-A0A1W9QQS5-F1
#
_entry.id   AF-A0A1W9QQS5-F1
#
_cell.length_a   1.000
_cell.length_b   1.000
_cell.length_c   1.000
_cell.angle_alpha   90.00
_cell.angle_beta   90.00
_cell.angle_gamma   90.00
#
_symmetry.space_group_name_H-M   'P 1'
#
loop_
_entity.id
_entity.type
_entity.pdbx_description
1 polymer ?
#
loop_
_entity_poly.entity_id
_entity_poly.type
_entity_poly.pdbx_seq_one_letter_code
_entity_poly.pdbx_strand_id
1 'polypeptide(L)'
;MILIAGKGPEAPPQSKSYDFKMITVVESVVPGGLGRSRMITTGASGSLEEVKLKNFFSLVGINFNNIKQNDVAITDKITSLYENGWELVDVTSGVYSSADMSVTDSKDGASGSSSSTGIFITRYLFKQVK
;
A
#
# COMPACT_ATOMS: atom_id res chain seq x y z
N MET A 1 52.13 32.27 1.60
CA MET A 1 50.98 32.91 2.28
C MET A 1 49.73 32.26 1.71
N ILE A 2 49.11 31.33 2.46
CA ILE A 2 47.91 30.60 2.01
C ILE A 2 46.71 31.26 2.68
N LEU A 3 45.84 31.87 1.88
CA LEU A 3 44.58 32.46 2.34
C LEU A 3 43.54 31.34 2.47
N ILE A 4 43.19 30.99 3.71
CA ILE A 4 42.04 30.14 4.00
C ILE A 4 40.81 31.06 4.02
N ALA A 5 39.99 31.01 2.97
CA ALA A 5 38.72 31.72 2.95
C ALA A 5 37.78 31.10 3.98
N GLY A 6 37.46 31.85 5.04
CA GLY A 6 36.48 31.43 6.05
C GLY A 6 35.10 31.28 5.43
N LYS A 7 34.51 30.09 5.57
CA LYS A 7 33.12 29.82 5.19
C LYS A 7 32.23 30.74 6.03
N GLY A 8 31.47 31.62 5.37
CA GLY A 8 30.57 32.57 6.02
C GLY A 8 29.49 31.88 6.87
N PRO A 9 28.76 32.64 7.70
CA PRO A 9 27.74 32.08 8.59
C PRO A 9 26.69 31.32 7.79
N GLU A 10 26.53 30.04 8.12
CA GLU A 10 25.47 29.20 7.57
C GLU A 10 24.13 29.73 8.06
N ALA A 11 23.22 30.04 7.14
CA ALA A 11 21.91 30.57 7.48
C ALA A 11 21.17 29.59 8.41
N PRO A 12 20.43 30.08 9.43
CA PRO A 12 19.70 29.21 10.33
C PRO A 12 18.73 28.32 9.55
N PRO A 13 18.55 27.05 9.95
CA PRO A 13 17.68 26.13 9.25
C PRO A 13 16.25 26.69 9.23
N GLN A 14 15.73 26.97 8.04
CA GLN A 14 14.34 27.39 7.89
C GLN A 14 13.41 26.24 8.28
N SER A 15 12.45 26.50 9.17
CA SER A 15 11.43 25.50 9.51
C SER A 15 10.50 25.29 8.32
N LYS A 16 10.63 24.16 7.63
CA LYS A 16 9.69 23.77 6.58
C LYS A 16 8.41 23.24 7.21
N SER A 17 7.26 23.70 6.70
CA SER A 17 5.96 23.10 6.99
C SER A 17 5.64 22.05 5.92
N TYR A 18 4.91 20.99 6.29
CA TYR A 18 4.60 19.88 5.40
C TYR A 18 3.10 19.61 5.34
N ASP A 19 2.62 19.22 4.17
CA ASP A 19 1.37 18.50 3.99
C ASP A 19 1.63 17.00 3.91
N PHE A 20 0.69 16.22 4.42
CA PHE A 20 0.78 14.76 4.45
C PHE A 20 -0.34 14.13 3.64
N LYS A 21 -0.03 12.96 3.07
CA LYS A 21 -0.97 12.14 2.33
C LYS A 21 -0.72 10.67 2.64
N MET A 22 -1.79 9.91 2.81
CA MET A 22 -1.74 8.47 3.07
C MET A 22 -2.29 7.73 1.86
N ILE A 23 -1.53 6.76 1.33
CA ILE A 23 -2.03 5.77 0.37
C ILE A 23 -2.20 4.46 1.13
N THR A 24 -3.42 3.97 1.23
CA THR A 24 -3.74 2.68 1.85
C THR A 24 -4.18 1.70 0.78
N VAL A 25 -3.38 0.67 0.55
CA VAL A 25 -3.71 -0.47 -0.30
C VAL A 25 -4.28 -1.57 0.60
N VAL A 26 -5.51 -2.01 0.29
CA VAL A 26 -6.20 -3.11 0.96
C VAL A 26 -6.43 -4.20 -0.07
N GLU A 27 -5.83 -5.37 0.12
CA GLU A 27 -5.96 -6.50 -0.79
C GLU A 27 -6.63 -7.67 -0.07
N SER A 28 -7.84 -7.99 -0.51
CA SER A 28 -8.67 -9.02 0.12
C SER A 28 -8.30 -10.42 -0.39
N VAL A 29 -8.07 -11.32 0.56
CA VAL A 29 -7.96 -12.77 0.35
C VAL A 29 -9.31 -13.38 0.71
N VAL A 30 -10.19 -13.49 -0.28
CA VAL A 30 -11.52 -14.08 -0.10
C VAL A 30 -11.73 -15.15 -1.17
N PRO A 31 -12.01 -16.42 -0.80
CA PRO A 31 -12.27 -17.49 -1.75
C PRO A 31 -13.36 -17.15 -2.77
N GLY A 32 -13.25 -17.71 -3.97
CA GLY A 32 -14.22 -17.50 -5.06
C GLY A 32 -14.21 -16.09 -5.66
N GLY A 33 -13.28 -15.22 -5.25
CA GLY A 33 -13.13 -13.89 -5.84
C GLY A 33 -14.17 -12.88 -5.38
N LEU A 34 -14.75 -13.08 -4.19
CA LEU A 34 -15.73 -12.16 -3.59
C LEU A 34 -15.08 -11.00 -2.81
N GLY A 35 -13.76 -10.85 -2.92
CA GLY A 35 -12.99 -9.77 -2.29
C GLY A 35 -13.38 -8.37 -2.79
N ARG A 36 -12.95 -7.35 -2.04
CA ARG A 36 -13.19 -5.94 -2.37
C ARG A 36 -11.91 -5.13 -2.21
N SER A 37 -10.86 -5.54 -2.91
CA SER A 37 -9.57 -4.86 -2.88
C SER A 37 -9.68 -3.40 -3.34
N ARG A 38 -9.00 -2.48 -2.64
CA ARG A 38 -9.06 -1.03 -2.86
C ARG A 38 -7.70 -0.39 -2.61
N MET A 39 -7.38 0.63 -3.39
CA MET A 39 -6.37 1.61 -3.05
C MET A 39 -7.07 2.93 -2.69
N ILE A 40 -6.82 3.45 -1.50
CA ILE A 40 -7.45 4.64 -0.95
C ILE A 40 -6.38 5.71 -0.72
N THR A 41 -6.59 6.91 -1.24
CA THR A 41 -5.74 8.07 -0.98
C THR A 41 -6.47 9.03 -0.05
N THR A 42 -5.82 9.43 1.05
CA THR A 42 -6.35 10.41 2.00
C THR A 42 -5.41 11.61 2.10
N GLY A 43 -5.90 12.81 1.78
CA GLY A 43 -5.14 14.06 1.89
C GLY A 43 -5.31 14.78 3.24
N ALA A 44 -4.47 15.80 3.49
CA ALA A 44 -4.47 16.58 4.74
C ALA A 44 -5.82 17.25 5.07
N SER A 45 -6.64 17.58 4.06
CA SER A 45 -7.97 18.17 4.23
C SER A 45 -9.11 17.15 4.39
N GLY A 46 -8.80 15.86 4.53
CA GLY A 46 -9.80 14.79 4.60
C GLY A 46 -10.36 14.36 3.24
N SER A 47 -9.78 14.84 2.13
CA SER A 47 -10.14 14.35 0.80
C SER A 47 -9.86 12.84 0.67
N LEU A 48 -10.78 12.12 0.02
CA LEU A 48 -10.70 10.68 -0.20
C LEU A 48 -10.86 10.37 -1.69
N GLU A 49 -9.86 9.71 -2.26
CA GLU A 49 -9.91 9.14 -3.61
C GLU A 49 -9.78 7.62 -3.49
N GLU A 50 -10.64 6.87 -4.20
CA GLU A 50 -10.62 5.41 -4.19
C GLU A 50 -10.45 4.85 -5.60
N VAL A 51 -9.52 3.91 -5.74
CA VAL A 51 -9.35 3.09 -6.93
C VAL A 51 -9.68 1.64 -6.55
N LYS A 52 -10.58 1.00 -7.31
CA LYS A 52 -10.86 -0.43 -7.15
C LYS A 52 -9.70 -1.25 -7.68
N LEU A 53 -9.24 -2.21 -6.88
CA LEU A 53 -8.24 -3.19 -7.29
C LEU A 53 -8.91 -4.52 -7.63
N LYS A 54 -8.20 -5.38 -8.37
CA LYS A 54 -8.67 -6.70 -8.76
C LYS A 54 -8.50 -7.69 -7.59
N ASN A 55 -9.37 -8.70 -7.57
CA ASN A 55 -9.34 -9.75 -6.55
C ASN A 55 -8.21 -10.75 -6.81
N PHE A 56 -7.53 -11.18 -5.75
CA PHE A 56 -6.47 -12.19 -5.84
C PHE A 56 -7.00 -13.59 -6.18
N PHE A 57 -8.19 -13.95 -5.72
CA PHE A 57 -8.75 -15.28 -5.89
C PHE A 57 -9.88 -15.30 -6.92
N SER A 58 -10.10 -16.48 -7.46
CA SER A 58 -11.22 -16.89 -8.31
C SER A 58 -11.72 -18.26 -7.85
N LEU A 59 -12.67 -18.86 -8.57
CA LEU A 59 -13.09 -20.24 -8.31
C LEU A 59 -11.98 -21.27 -8.59
N VAL A 60 -10.99 -20.94 -9.42
CA VAL A 60 -9.89 -21.84 -9.81
C VAL A 60 -8.59 -21.58 -9.03
N GLY A 61 -8.63 -20.71 -8.01
CA GLY A 61 -7.48 -20.34 -7.21
C GLY A 61 -6.97 -18.94 -7.51
N ILE A 62 -5.66 -18.72 -7.31
CA ILE A 62 -5.02 -17.39 -7.37
C ILE A 62 -4.92 -16.91 -8.83
N ASN A 63 -5.28 -15.65 -9.04
CA ASN A 63 -5.16 -14.94 -10.31
C ASN A 63 -3.95 -14.00 -10.30
N PHE A 64 -2.80 -14.50 -10.75
CA PHE A 64 -1.55 -13.72 -10.82
C PHE A 64 -1.61 -12.55 -11.80
N ASN A 65 -2.46 -12.62 -12.82
CA ASN A 65 -2.66 -11.48 -13.72
C ASN A 65 -3.33 -10.30 -12.99
N ASN A 66 -4.30 -10.58 -12.12
CA ASN A 66 -4.91 -9.56 -11.26
C ASN A 66 -3.90 -8.94 -10.30
N ILE A 67 -3.04 -9.76 -9.69
CA ILE A 67 -1.95 -9.27 -8.82
C ILE A 67 -1.05 -8.32 -9.60
N LYS A 68 -0.55 -8.74 -10.77
CA LYS A 68 0.29 -7.90 -11.63
C LYS A 68 -0.40 -6.58 -12.01
N GLN A 69 -1.69 -6.60 -12.33
CA GLN A 69 -2.45 -5.38 -12.65
C GLN A 69 -2.59 -4.45 -11.45
N ASN A 70 -2.76 -4.99 -10.25
CA ASN A 70 -2.76 -4.19 -9.02
C ASN A 70 -1.40 -3.56 -8.77
N ASP A 71 -0.31 -4.33 -8.91
CA ASP A 71 1.06 -3.84 -8.75
C ASP A 71 1.36 -2.66 -9.68
N VAL A 72 0.94 -2.76 -10.95
CA VAL A 72 1.05 -1.66 -11.92
C VAL A 72 0.27 -0.44 -11.43
N ALA A 73 -0.99 -0.59 -11.03
CA ALA A 73 -1.81 0.54 -10.58
C ALA A 73 -1.24 1.23 -9.32
N ILE A 74 -0.68 0.46 -8.39
CA ILE A 74 -0.03 0.98 -7.18
C ILE A 74 1.26 1.72 -7.56
N THR A 75 2.07 1.12 -8.43
CA THR A 75 3.32 1.72 -8.93
C THR A 75 3.06 3.03 -9.67
N ASP A 76 2.03 3.07 -10.51
CA ASP A 76 1.64 4.27 -11.24
C ASP A 76 1.22 5.40 -10.28
N LYS A 77 0.48 5.07 -9.20
CA LYS A 77 0.09 6.05 -8.18
C LYS A 77 1.31 6.60 -7.43
N ILE A 78 2.24 5.74 -7.03
CA ILE A 78 3.48 6.14 -6.34
C ILE A 78 4.35 7.02 -7.25
N THR A 79 4.52 6.61 -8.50
CA THR A 79 5.26 7.38 -9.52
C THR A 79 4.63 8.75 -9.73
N SER A 80 3.31 8.81 -9.91
CA SER A 80 2.59 10.07 -10.06
C SER A 80 2.77 10.99 -8.84
N LEU A 81 2.74 10.45 -7.62
CA LEU A 81 3.00 11.26 -6.41
C LEU A 81 4.42 11.82 -6.41
N TYR A 82 5.41 11.00 -6.77
CA TYR A 82 6.80 11.43 -6.88
C TYR A 82 6.99 12.55 -7.92
N GLU A 83 6.42 12.39 -9.11
CA GLU A 83 6.44 13.41 -10.17
C GLU A 83 5.76 14.72 -9.74
N ASN A 84 4.76 14.64 -8.86
CA ASN A 84 4.06 15.79 -8.27
C ASN A 84 4.75 16.34 -7.01
N GLY A 85 5.98 15.93 -6.71
CA GLY A 85 6.78 16.47 -5.61
C GLY A 85 6.43 15.93 -4.22
N TRP A 86 5.69 14.82 -4.13
CA TRP A 86 5.48 14.10 -2.87
C TRP A 86 6.64 13.13 -2.62
N GLU A 87 7.20 13.18 -1.43
CA GLU A 87 8.26 12.31 -0.97
C GLU A 87 7.66 11.16 -0.15
N LEU A 88 8.01 9.91 -0.47
CA LEU A 88 7.67 8.76 0.36
C LEU A 88 8.47 8.81 1.67
N VAL A 89 7.78 8.72 2.79
CA VAL A 89 8.36 8.86 4.13
C VAL A 89 8.42 7.52 4.85
N ASP A 90 7.35 6.74 4.76
CA ASP A 90 7.24 5.45 5.46
C ASP A 90 6.34 4.48 4.71
N VAL A 91 6.60 3.18 4.91
CA VAL A 91 5.77 2.09 4.42
C VAL A 91 5.49 1.13 5.57
N THR A 92 4.25 1.08 6.02
CA THR A 92 3.78 0.16 7.05
C THR A 92 2.90 -0.91 6.42
N SER A 93 3.17 -2.20 6.68
CA SER A 93 2.33 -3.31 6.24
C SER A 93 1.70 -4.06 7.41
N GLY A 94 0.56 -4.71 7.18
CA GLY A 94 -0.14 -5.52 8.16
C GLY A 94 -0.99 -6.61 7.50
N VAL A 95 -1.22 -7.70 8.23
CA VAL A 95 -2.02 -8.84 7.78
C VAL A 95 -3.06 -9.17 8.84
N TYR A 96 -4.30 -9.39 8.39
CA TYR A 96 -5.35 -9.98 9.21
C TYR A 96 -5.86 -11.25 8.51
N SER A 97 -6.08 -12.31 9.27
CA SER A 97 -6.72 -13.53 8.79
C SER A 97 -7.69 -14.06 9.84
N SER A 98 -8.91 -14.38 9.43
CA SER A 98 -9.79 -15.24 10.20
C SER A 98 -9.36 -16.68 9.96
N ALA A 99 -8.53 -17.20 10.86
CA ALA A 99 -8.11 -18.60 10.81
C ALA A 99 -9.29 -19.51 11.20
N ASP A 100 -9.91 -20.13 10.21
CA ASP A 100 -10.20 -21.56 10.28
C ASP A 100 -9.54 -22.17 9.06
N MET A 101 -8.31 -22.61 9.23
CA MET A 101 -7.70 -23.62 8.38
C MET A 101 -7.40 -24.78 9.30
N SER A 102 -8.44 -25.52 9.69
CA SER A 102 -8.23 -26.91 10.02
C SER A 102 -7.75 -27.61 8.74
N VAL A 103 -6.43 -27.63 8.54
CA VAL A 103 -5.79 -28.63 7.68
C VAL A 103 -5.92 -29.95 8.44
N THR A 104 -7.12 -30.53 8.43
CA THR A 104 -7.24 -31.97 8.59
C THR A 104 -6.83 -32.54 7.25
N ASP A 105 -5.62 -33.10 7.26
CA ASP A 105 -5.08 -34.13 6.40
C ASP A 105 -6.16 -34.97 5.70
N SER A 106 -6.76 -34.39 4.66
CA SER A 106 -7.78 -35.04 3.86
C SER A 106 -7.06 -35.87 2.82
N LYS A 107 -6.84 -37.15 3.13
CA LYS A 107 -6.34 -38.16 2.20
C LYS A 107 -7.21 -38.32 0.94
N ASP A 108 -8.38 -37.70 0.89
CA ASP A 108 -9.40 -37.95 -0.12
C ASP A 108 -9.87 -36.65 -0.81
N GLY A 109 -8.98 -35.71 -1.11
CA GLY A 109 -9.18 -34.65 -2.13
C GLY A 109 -10.38 -33.70 -2.00
N ALA A 110 -11.19 -33.81 -0.94
CA ALA A 110 -12.35 -32.98 -0.67
C ALA A 110 -12.11 -32.21 0.63
N SER A 111 -11.33 -31.12 0.53
CA SER A 111 -11.08 -30.21 1.64
C SER A 111 -12.38 -29.54 2.08
N GLY A 112 -12.76 -29.77 3.33
CA GLY A 112 -13.89 -29.12 4.00
C GLY A 112 -13.74 -27.60 3.97
N SER A 113 -14.86 -26.94 3.64
CA SER A 113 -15.00 -25.49 3.51
C SER A 113 -14.97 -24.82 4.88
N SER A 114 -13.78 -24.48 5.35
CA SER A 114 -13.62 -23.36 6.26
C SER A 114 -13.23 -22.12 5.45
N SER A 115 -14.13 -21.13 5.40
CA SER A 115 -13.99 -19.92 4.59
C SER A 115 -12.96 -18.96 5.20
N SER A 116 -11.68 -19.33 5.22
CA SER A 116 -10.63 -18.44 5.71
C SER A 116 -10.62 -17.17 4.86
N THR A 117 -10.91 -16.02 5.47
CA THR A 117 -10.78 -14.72 4.81
C THR A 117 -9.60 -13.98 5.40
N GLY A 118 -9.00 -13.13 4.59
CA GLY A 118 -7.85 -12.35 5.02
C GLY A 118 -7.77 -11.02 4.29
N ILE A 119 -6.94 -10.15 4.84
CA ILE A 119 -6.65 -8.84 4.28
C ILE A 119 -5.16 -8.60 4.43
N PHE A 120 -4.51 -8.23 3.33
CA PHE A 120 -3.23 -7.55 3.33
C PHE A 120 -3.49 -6.04 3.27
N ILE A 121 -2.84 -5.29 4.15
CA ILE A 121 -2.93 -3.82 4.17
C ILE A 121 -1.51 -3.26 4.09
N THR A 122 -1.27 -2.38 3.12
CA THR A 122 -0.03 -1.59 3.03
C THR A 122 -0.36 -0.11 3.03
N ARG A 123 0.32 0.65 3.87
CA ARG A 123 0.15 2.09 4.04
C ARG A 123 1.45 2.79 3.67
N TYR A 124 1.36 3.69 2.70
CA TYR A 124 2.45 4.53 2.25
C TYR A 124 2.18 5.95 2.71
N LEU A 125 3.02 6.46 3.61
CA LEU A 125 2.95 7.84 4.08
C LEU A 125 3.82 8.73 3.19
N PHE A 126 3.22 9.77 2.63
CA PHE A 126 3.90 10.77 1.83
C PHE A 126 3.86 12.14 2.51
N LYS A 127 4.87 12.96 2.25
CA LYS A 127 4.91 14.38 2.62
C LYS A 127 5.26 15.26 1.41
N GLN A 128 4.82 16.52 1.45
CA GLN A 128 5.23 17.55 0.50
C GLN A 128 5.46 18.85 1.27
N VAL A 129 6.46 19.64 0.86
CA VAL A 129 6.70 20.98 1.46
C VAL A 129 5.52 21.89 1.09
N LYS A 130 5.00 22.62 2.08
CA LYS A 130 3.99 23.67 1.86
C LYS A 130 4.55 24.88 1.12
#